data_AF-A0A800KBK8-F1
#
_entry.id   AF-A0A800KBK8-F1
#
_cell.length_a   1.000
_cell.length_b   1.000
_cell.length_c   1.000
_cell.angle_alpha   90.00
_cell.angle_beta   90.00
_cell.angle_gamma   90.00
#
_symmetry.space_group_name_H-M   'P 1'
#
loop_
_entity.id
_entity.type
_entity.pdbx_description
1 polymer ?
#
loop_
_entity_poly.entity_id
_entity_poly.type
_entity_poly.pdbx_seq_one_letter_code
_entity_poly.pdbx_strand_id
1 'polypeptide(L)'
;MATLLLQSASTIYNDAPIVHPVVCMNAIKNILGDVRDSPSEILLTYVGNYVAGLKPREKDQKVLEDMPEDGIGLSIFISDLEDACQQGDAVQVQEEAARVYLAADGSPAILEILAELALQNVEGNGGFIFHCLRAFAFKPEKERVWSFVQCILQTMKNQPLPEPNEGTNNGANDLVPIFLKCEKPIDWITVAAVWRLWESEYMRLPGFKREISHWISNQNITQNGNPDGSNPDNMVKFRKEGGNYFVKLAEDITQSKGNIVERLIALEALRFFVKKMPIDCLPIVSNKINFLMDNNESW
;
A
#
# COMPACT_ATOMS: atom_id res chain seq x y z
N MET A 1 -9.45 15.01 -3.22
CA MET A 1 -8.65 13.81 -2.90
C MET A 1 -9.11 13.05 -1.65
N ALA A 2 -9.23 13.66 -0.47
CA ALA A 2 -9.58 12.91 0.75
C ALA A 2 -10.91 12.13 0.65
N THR A 3 -11.94 12.73 0.02
CA THR A 3 -13.21 12.06 -0.23
C THR A 3 -13.06 10.87 -1.19
N LEU A 4 -12.30 11.03 -2.27
CA LEU A 4 -12.05 9.97 -3.24
C LEU A 4 -11.28 8.79 -2.61
N LEU A 5 -10.32 9.06 -1.72
CA LEU A 5 -9.61 8.03 -0.97
C LEU A 5 -10.56 7.23 -0.07
N LEU A 6 -11.45 7.90 0.65
CA LEU A 6 -12.47 7.23 1.46
C LEU A 6 -13.39 6.37 0.59
N GLN A 7 -13.94 6.92 -0.50
CA GLN A 7 -14.79 6.17 -1.43
C GLN A 7 -14.08 4.94 -2.00
N SER A 8 -12.79 5.06 -2.35
CA SER A 8 -11.99 3.94 -2.83
C SER A 8 -11.68 2.90 -1.76
N ALA A 9 -11.58 3.29 -0.48
CA ALA A 9 -11.43 2.36 0.64
C ALA A 9 -12.75 1.67 0.99
N SER A 10 -13.89 2.32 0.71
CA SER A 10 -15.26 1.84 0.97
C SER A 10 -15.88 1.10 -0.21
N THR A 11 -15.12 0.65 -1.20
CA THR A 11 -15.64 -0.09 -2.37
C THR A 11 -15.66 -1.59 -2.14
N ILE A 12 -16.58 -2.29 -2.79
CA ILE A 12 -16.49 -3.74 -2.97
C ILE A 12 -15.29 -4.01 -3.89
N TYR A 13 -14.41 -4.93 -3.48
CA TYR A 13 -13.25 -5.34 -4.26
C TYR A 13 -12.84 -6.76 -3.90
N ASN A 14 -12.72 -7.63 -4.91
CA ASN A 14 -12.45 -9.06 -4.72
C ASN A 14 -11.23 -9.56 -5.51
N ASP A 15 -10.51 -8.66 -6.20
CA ASP A 15 -9.30 -9.02 -6.96
C ASP A 15 -8.06 -8.87 -6.07
N ALA A 16 -6.86 -8.93 -6.67
CA ALA A 16 -5.61 -8.91 -5.94
C ALA A 16 -5.43 -7.63 -5.08
N PRO A 17 -4.97 -7.73 -3.81
CA PRO A 17 -4.84 -6.59 -2.90
C PRO A 17 -4.11 -5.38 -3.50
N ILE A 18 -3.09 -5.64 -4.30
CA ILE A 18 -2.22 -4.61 -4.87
C ILE A 18 -2.90 -3.71 -5.91
N VAL A 19 -3.97 -4.18 -6.54
CA VAL A 19 -4.75 -3.43 -7.53
C VAL A 19 -6.02 -2.83 -6.93
N HIS A 20 -6.21 -2.95 -5.61
CA HIS A 20 -7.33 -2.36 -4.89
C HIS A 20 -7.41 -0.84 -5.16
N PRO A 21 -8.61 -0.27 -5.39
CA PRO A 21 -8.77 1.13 -5.77
C PRO A 21 -8.07 2.13 -4.84
N VAL A 22 -8.06 1.88 -3.53
CA VAL A 22 -7.31 2.69 -2.54
C VAL A 22 -5.81 2.80 -2.85
N VAL A 23 -5.20 1.75 -3.43
CA VAL A 23 -3.79 1.71 -3.79
C VAL A 23 -3.51 2.68 -4.93
N CYS A 24 -4.29 2.56 -6.02
CA CYS A 24 -4.27 3.45 -7.17
C CYS A 24 -4.51 4.91 -6.76
N MET A 25 -5.52 5.16 -5.94
CA MET A 25 -5.87 6.49 -5.47
C MET A 25 -4.75 7.12 -4.63
N ASN A 26 -4.12 6.37 -3.73
CA ASN A 26 -2.97 6.87 -2.98
C ASN A 26 -1.73 7.07 -3.88
N ALA A 27 -1.53 6.22 -4.88
CA ALA A 27 -0.43 6.34 -5.84
C ALA A 27 -0.54 7.66 -6.64
N ILE A 28 -1.70 7.91 -7.24
CA ILE A 28 -1.97 9.16 -7.99
C ILE A 28 -1.88 10.37 -7.06
N LYS A 29 -2.40 10.28 -5.82
CA LYS A 29 -2.24 11.35 -4.82
C LYS A 29 -0.77 11.68 -4.54
N ASN A 30 0.10 10.67 -4.47
CA ASN A 30 1.54 10.89 -4.24
C ASN A 30 2.23 11.53 -5.44
N ILE A 31 1.83 11.16 -6.67
CA ILE A 31 2.33 11.75 -7.92
C ILE A 31 1.88 13.21 -8.04
N LEU A 32 0.58 13.49 -7.86
CA LEU A 32 0.03 14.85 -7.82
C LEU A 32 0.69 15.72 -6.74
N GLY A 33 1.19 15.08 -5.68
CA GLY A 33 1.96 15.74 -4.63
C GLY A 33 3.25 16.41 -5.10
N ASP A 34 3.73 16.16 -6.33
CA ASP A 34 4.86 16.87 -6.94
C ASP A 34 4.47 18.24 -7.53
N VAL A 35 3.18 18.49 -7.78
CA VAL A 35 2.65 19.72 -8.40
C VAL A 35 1.47 20.28 -7.58
N ARG A 36 1.65 20.40 -6.27
CA ARG A 36 0.56 20.75 -5.34
C ARG A 36 -0.15 22.07 -5.66
N ASP A 37 0.61 23.05 -6.14
CA ASP A 37 0.10 24.39 -6.45
C ASP A 37 -0.61 24.47 -7.80
N SER A 38 -0.37 23.47 -8.67
CA SER A 38 -1.03 23.36 -9.97
C SER A 38 -1.28 21.88 -10.31
N PRO A 39 -2.22 21.20 -9.60
CA PRO A 39 -2.52 19.80 -9.82
C PRO A 39 -2.97 19.51 -11.25
N SER A 40 -2.60 18.34 -11.79
CA SER A 40 -3.02 17.92 -13.13
C SER A 40 -4.54 17.68 -13.20
N GLU A 41 -5.21 18.43 -14.07
CA GLU A 41 -6.64 18.26 -14.36
C GLU A 41 -6.94 16.91 -15.01
N ILE A 42 -6.02 16.41 -15.85
CA ILE A 42 -6.15 15.10 -16.52
C ILE A 42 -6.21 13.99 -15.47
N LEU A 43 -5.27 13.98 -14.52
CA LEU A 43 -5.24 12.98 -13.46
C LEU A 43 -6.42 13.13 -12.49
N LEU A 44 -6.82 14.37 -12.16
CA LEU A 44 -7.99 14.64 -11.31
C LEU A 44 -9.29 14.15 -11.95
N THR A 45 -9.44 14.35 -13.26
CA THR A 45 -10.60 13.88 -14.04
C THR A 45 -10.61 12.35 -14.09
N TYR A 46 -9.46 11.74 -14.36
CA TYR A 46 -9.30 10.28 -14.37
C TYR A 46 -9.73 9.66 -13.03
N VAL A 47 -9.24 10.17 -11.89
CA VAL A 47 -9.61 9.59 -10.59
C VAL A 47 -11.08 9.80 -10.23
N GLY A 48 -11.67 10.93 -10.65
CA GLY A 48 -13.10 11.17 -10.48
C GLY A 48 -13.94 10.13 -11.21
N ASN A 49 -13.62 9.89 -12.49
CA ASN A 49 -14.31 8.90 -13.32
C ASN A 49 -14.08 7.47 -12.81
N TYR A 50 -12.84 7.15 -12.42
CA TYR A 50 -12.48 5.84 -11.89
C TYR A 50 -13.29 5.51 -10.64
N VAL A 51 -13.35 6.43 -9.67
CA VAL A 51 -14.11 6.23 -8.42
C VAL A 51 -15.62 6.22 -8.67
N ALA A 52 -16.13 7.03 -9.61
CA ALA A 52 -17.55 7.04 -9.96
C ALA A 52 -18.06 5.69 -10.50
N GLY A 53 -17.18 4.87 -11.09
CA GLY A 53 -17.49 3.52 -11.56
C GLY A 53 -17.50 2.44 -10.46
N LEU A 54 -17.07 2.77 -9.24
CA LEU A 54 -16.94 1.81 -8.14
C LEU A 54 -18.26 1.58 -7.42
N LYS A 55 -18.46 0.35 -6.91
CA LYS A 55 -19.63 -0.01 -6.10
C LYS A 55 -19.30 0.12 -4.61
N PRO A 56 -20.00 0.95 -3.84
CA PRO A 56 -19.74 1.09 -2.41
C PRO A 56 -20.14 -0.16 -1.62
N ARG A 57 -19.47 -0.39 -0.48
CA ARG A 57 -19.92 -1.31 0.57
C ARG A 57 -20.93 -0.60 1.45
N GLU A 58 -22.15 -1.10 1.48
CA GLU A 58 -23.27 -0.47 2.18
C GLU A 58 -23.46 -1.01 3.60
N LYS A 59 -22.89 -2.18 3.92
CA LYS A 59 -23.15 -2.91 5.16
C LYS A 59 -22.07 -2.76 6.22
N ASP A 60 -21.02 -1.99 5.95
CA ASP A 60 -19.90 -1.81 6.89
C ASP A 60 -20.41 -1.31 8.25
N GLN A 61 -21.28 -0.28 8.27
CA GLN A 61 -21.79 0.28 9.52
C GLN A 61 -22.71 -0.68 10.28
N LYS A 62 -23.49 -1.49 9.56
CA LYS A 62 -24.41 -2.44 10.17
C LYS A 62 -23.71 -3.45 11.07
N VAL A 63 -22.46 -3.81 10.77
CA VAL A 63 -21.65 -4.68 11.63
C VAL A 63 -21.49 -4.09 13.03
N LEU A 64 -21.34 -2.76 13.16
CA LEU A 64 -21.22 -2.10 14.45
C LEU A 64 -22.57 -1.94 15.15
N GLU A 65 -23.64 -1.67 14.39
CA GLU A 65 -25.00 -1.50 14.91
C GLU A 65 -25.58 -2.80 15.47
N ASP A 66 -25.22 -3.93 14.88
CA ASP A 66 -25.69 -5.25 15.29
C ASP A 66 -24.87 -5.83 16.49
N MET A 67 -23.84 -5.12 16.98
CA MET A 67 -23.02 -5.59 18.10
C MET A 67 -23.81 -5.57 19.42
N PRO A 68 -23.80 -6.66 20.22
CA PRO A 68 -24.47 -6.69 21.52
C PRO A 68 -23.93 -5.63 22.49
N GLU A 69 -24.82 -4.84 23.10
CA GLU A 69 -24.46 -3.85 24.12
C GLU A 69 -23.77 -4.49 25.33
N ASP A 70 -24.14 -5.72 25.67
CA ASP A 70 -23.64 -6.51 26.80
C ASP A 70 -22.14 -6.84 26.70
N GLY A 71 -21.55 -6.73 25.51
CA GLY A 71 -20.13 -6.93 25.24
C GLY A 71 -19.28 -5.66 25.36
N ILE A 72 -19.90 -4.48 25.42
CA ILE A 72 -19.23 -3.19 25.44
C ILE A 72 -18.80 -2.88 26.89
N GLY A 73 -17.52 -3.06 27.18
CA GLY A 73 -16.94 -2.86 28.52
C GLY A 73 -16.38 -4.13 29.18
N LEU A 74 -16.49 -5.29 28.52
CA LEU A 74 -15.72 -6.48 28.88
C LEU A 74 -14.24 -6.31 28.48
N SER A 75 -13.35 -7.00 29.20
CA SER A 75 -11.94 -7.08 28.82
C SER A 75 -11.82 -7.61 27.39
N ILE A 76 -11.20 -6.83 26.51
CA ILE A 76 -10.94 -7.23 25.12
C ILE A 76 -9.47 -7.55 24.99
N PHE A 77 -9.18 -8.74 24.45
CA PHE A 77 -7.85 -9.18 24.16
C PHE A 77 -7.61 -9.06 22.65
N ILE A 78 -6.51 -8.40 22.29
CA ILE A 78 -6.10 -8.33 20.88
C ILE A 78 -5.83 -9.74 20.34
N SER A 79 -5.39 -10.68 21.19
CA SER A 79 -5.18 -12.07 20.81
C SER A 79 -6.41 -12.76 20.23
N ASP A 80 -7.63 -12.40 20.66
CA ASP A 80 -8.85 -13.03 20.14
C ASP A 80 -9.06 -12.66 18.65
N LEU A 81 -8.72 -11.42 18.28
CA LEU A 81 -8.69 -10.98 16.89
C LEU A 81 -7.56 -11.63 16.09
N GLU A 82 -6.37 -11.75 16.69
CA GLU A 82 -5.21 -12.41 16.06
C GLU A 82 -5.53 -13.89 15.75
N ASP A 83 -6.05 -14.63 16.73
CA ASP A 83 -6.46 -16.04 16.61
C ASP A 83 -7.53 -16.22 15.53
N ALA A 84 -8.56 -15.37 15.51
CA ALA A 84 -9.61 -15.41 14.49
C ALA A 84 -9.04 -15.22 13.07
N CYS A 85 -8.07 -14.30 12.92
CA CYS A 85 -7.42 -14.04 11.63
C CYS A 85 -6.55 -15.23 11.17
N GLN A 86 -5.83 -15.88 12.08
CA GLN A 86 -5.03 -17.07 11.78
C GLN A 86 -5.91 -18.28 11.40
N GLN A 87 -7.05 -18.44 12.07
CA GLN A 87 -8.00 -19.51 11.78
C GLN A 87 -8.80 -19.25 10.48
N GLY A 88 -8.82 -18.01 10.00
CA GLY A 88 -9.58 -17.62 8.82
C GLY A 88 -11.09 -17.62 9.03
N ASP A 89 -11.58 -17.52 10.27
CA ASP A 89 -13.01 -17.42 10.57
C ASP A 89 -13.51 -16.00 10.27
N ALA A 90 -14.05 -15.81 9.07
CA ALA A 90 -14.49 -14.51 8.60
C ALA A 90 -15.61 -13.86 9.46
N VAL A 91 -16.40 -14.65 10.18
CA VAL A 91 -17.45 -14.13 11.07
C VAL A 91 -16.80 -13.66 12.36
N GLN A 92 -16.00 -14.51 13.00
CA GLN A 92 -15.30 -14.17 14.23
C GLN A 92 -14.35 -12.98 14.05
N VAL A 93 -13.62 -12.93 12.93
CA VAL A 93 -12.76 -11.77 12.58
C VAL A 93 -13.54 -10.46 12.55
N GLN A 94 -14.77 -10.46 12.02
CA GLN A 94 -15.61 -9.25 11.99
C GLN A 94 -16.07 -8.86 13.38
N GLU A 95 -16.53 -9.82 14.17
CA GLU A 95 -17.00 -9.59 15.54
C GLU A 95 -15.87 -9.08 16.43
N GLU A 96 -14.69 -9.71 16.41
CA GLU A 96 -13.55 -9.30 17.23
C GLU A 96 -12.97 -7.95 16.80
N ALA A 97 -12.92 -7.67 15.49
CA ALA A 97 -12.51 -6.36 15.01
C ALA A 97 -13.49 -5.25 15.44
N ALA A 98 -14.80 -5.53 15.42
CA ALA A 98 -15.81 -4.59 15.89
C ALA A 98 -15.68 -4.35 17.40
N ARG A 99 -15.47 -5.38 18.20
CA ARG A 99 -15.21 -5.27 19.65
C ARG A 99 -14.00 -4.38 19.94
N VAL A 100 -12.86 -4.67 19.31
CA VAL A 100 -11.63 -3.87 19.47
C VAL A 100 -11.87 -2.41 19.06
N TYR A 101 -12.54 -2.17 17.93
CA TYR A 101 -12.85 -0.82 17.45
C TYR A 101 -13.72 -0.03 18.44
N LEU A 102 -14.81 -0.65 18.94
CA LEU A 102 -15.76 0.00 19.84
C LEU A 102 -15.15 0.27 21.23
N ALA A 103 -14.41 -0.69 21.79
CA ALA A 103 -13.80 -0.51 23.11
C ALA A 103 -12.63 0.48 23.11
N ALA A 104 -11.96 0.63 21.97
CA ALA A 104 -10.98 1.69 21.78
C ALA A 104 -11.61 3.04 21.41
N ASP A 105 -12.93 3.20 21.56
CA ASP A 105 -13.71 4.40 21.21
C ASP A 105 -13.37 4.91 19.79
N GLY A 106 -13.35 3.99 18.83
CA GLY A 106 -13.07 4.28 17.43
C GLY A 106 -11.64 4.71 17.12
N SER A 107 -10.68 4.40 17.99
CA SER A 107 -9.26 4.71 17.81
C SER A 107 -8.69 4.11 16.51
N PRO A 108 -7.82 4.84 15.79
CA PRO A 108 -7.13 4.31 14.61
C PRO A 108 -6.11 3.20 14.93
N ALA A 109 -5.83 2.92 16.22
CA ALA A 109 -4.87 1.90 16.63
C ALA A 109 -5.16 0.51 16.02
N ILE A 110 -6.43 0.15 15.84
CA ILE A 110 -6.84 -1.11 15.19
C ILE A 110 -6.28 -1.26 13.77
N LEU A 111 -6.07 -0.16 13.03
CA LEU A 111 -5.48 -0.21 11.69
C LEU A 111 -4.03 -0.73 11.74
N GLU A 112 -3.27 -0.37 12.78
CA GLU A 112 -1.90 -0.87 12.97
C GLU A 112 -1.88 -2.34 13.40
N ILE A 113 -2.87 -2.78 14.19
CA ILE A 113 -3.04 -4.19 14.57
C ILE A 113 -3.27 -5.04 13.31
N LEU A 114 -4.25 -4.65 12.50
CA LEU A 114 -4.59 -5.37 11.27
C LEU A 114 -3.48 -5.29 10.22
N ALA A 115 -2.75 -4.17 10.16
CA ALA A 115 -1.58 -4.04 9.30
C ALA A 115 -0.45 -5.00 9.72
N GLU A 116 -0.16 -5.13 11.01
CA GLU A 116 0.84 -6.09 11.50
C GLU A 116 0.44 -7.52 11.12
N LEU A 117 -0.83 -7.89 11.31
CA LEU A 117 -1.35 -9.21 10.93
C LEU A 117 -1.26 -9.44 9.43
N ALA A 118 -1.73 -8.51 8.61
CA ALA A 118 -1.67 -8.62 7.16
C ALA A 118 -0.23 -8.76 6.64
N LEU A 119 0.75 -8.13 7.31
CA LEU A 119 2.16 -8.20 6.95
C LEU A 119 2.79 -9.58 7.19
N GLN A 120 2.14 -10.50 7.91
CA GLN A 120 2.59 -11.90 7.97
C GLN A 120 2.67 -12.53 6.56
N ASN A 121 1.92 -11.99 5.59
CA ASN A 121 2.10 -12.24 4.15
C ASN A 121 2.51 -10.93 3.43
N VAL A 122 3.77 -10.52 3.58
CA VAL A 122 4.31 -9.32 2.91
C VAL A 122 4.15 -9.38 1.38
N GLU A 123 4.37 -10.55 0.77
CA GLU A 123 4.31 -10.74 -0.68
C GLU A 123 2.92 -10.39 -1.24
N GLY A 124 1.86 -10.84 -0.55
CA GLY A 124 0.47 -10.56 -0.95
C GLY A 124 -0.06 -9.20 -0.51
N ASN A 125 0.36 -8.71 0.67
CA ASN A 125 -0.32 -7.59 1.34
C ASN A 125 0.53 -6.34 1.52
N GLY A 126 1.87 -6.42 1.45
CA GLY A 126 2.76 -5.32 1.86
C GLY A 126 2.51 -4.03 1.09
N GLY A 127 2.33 -4.13 -0.24
CA GLY A 127 1.97 -3.01 -1.09
C GLY A 127 0.60 -2.42 -0.73
N PHE A 128 -0.42 -3.25 -0.58
CA PHE A 128 -1.76 -2.81 -0.19
C PHE A 128 -1.76 -2.08 1.17
N ILE A 129 -1.14 -2.69 2.20
CA ILE A 129 -1.12 -2.15 3.56
C ILE A 129 -0.45 -0.77 3.60
N PHE A 130 0.71 -0.61 2.94
CA PHE A 130 1.36 0.69 2.84
C PHE A 130 0.41 1.75 2.26
N HIS A 131 -0.22 1.46 1.11
CA HIS A 131 -1.08 2.45 0.47
C HIS A 131 -2.36 2.72 1.26
N CYS A 132 -2.96 1.72 1.88
CA CYS A 132 -4.16 1.83 2.70
C CYS A 132 -3.91 2.73 3.93
N LEU A 133 -2.83 2.47 4.68
CA LEU A 133 -2.45 3.30 5.83
C LEU A 133 -2.13 4.74 5.41
N ARG A 134 -1.44 4.94 4.28
CA ARG A 134 -1.14 6.29 3.76
C ARG A 134 -2.37 7.04 3.26
N ALA A 135 -3.35 6.33 2.71
CA ALA A 135 -4.63 6.89 2.33
C ALA A 135 -5.41 7.39 3.56
N PHE A 136 -5.45 6.61 4.64
CA PHE A 136 -6.06 7.03 5.90
C PHE A 136 -5.32 8.23 6.51
N ALA A 137 -3.99 8.16 6.62
CA ALA A 137 -3.15 9.21 7.20
C ALA A 137 -3.23 10.56 6.46
N PHE A 138 -3.78 10.59 5.23
CA PHE A 138 -4.04 11.85 4.53
C PHE A 138 -5.16 12.68 5.17
N LYS A 139 -6.13 12.03 5.81
CA LYS A 139 -7.19 12.69 6.60
C LYS A 139 -7.67 11.73 7.71
N PRO A 140 -6.93 11.64 8.84
CA PRO A 140 -7.15 10.65 9.90
C PRO A 140 -8.32 11.05 10.82
N GLU A 141 -9.54 11.03 10.27
CA GLU A 141 -10.78 11.33 10.98
C GLU A 141 -11.36 10.05 11.60
N LYS A 142 -11.89 10.14 12.84
CA LYS A 142 -12.44 9.01 13.59
C LYS A 142 -13.56 8.30 12.82
N GLU A 143 -14.39 9.07 12.13
CA GLU A 143 -15.52 8.60 11.32
C GLU A 143 -15.08 7.76 10.11
N ARG A 144 -13.81 7.85 9.71
CA ARG A 144 -13.25 7.10 8.58
C ARG A 144 -12.60 5.79 9.00
N VAL A 145 -12.22 5.65 10.28
CA VAL A 145 -11.43 4.52 10.76
C VAL A 145 -12.10 3.21 10.38
N TRP A 146 -13.40 3.08 10.64
CA TRP A 146 -14.12 1.83 10.35
C TRP A 146 -14.14 1.45 8.86
N SER A 147 -14.24 2.44 7.96
CA SER A 147 -14.16 2.18 6.51
C SER A 147 -12.80 1.62 6.09
N PHE A 148 -11.72 2.08 6.72
CA PHE A 148 -10.36 1.58 6.47
C PHE A 148 -10.11 0.24 7.16
N VAL A 149 -10.68 0.01 8.34
CA VAL A 149 -10.70 -1.31 8.99
C VAL A 149 -11.35 -2.34 8.08
N GLN A 150 -12.55 -2.04 7.57
CA GLN A 150 -13.25 -2.91 6.63
C GLN A 150 -12.46 -3.11 5.34
N CYS A 151 -11.80 -2.07 4.82
CA CYS A 151 -10.92 -2.21 3.65
C CYS A 151 -9.83 -3.27 3.87
N ILE A 152 -9.17 -3.25 5.03
CA ILE A 152 -8.13 -4.24 5.37
C ILE A 152 -8.75 -5.63 5.58
N LEU A 153 -9.81 -5.74 6.38
CA LEU A 153 -10.45 -7.02 6.69
C LEU A 153 -10.97 -7.74 5.45
N GLN A 154 -11.67 -7.04 4.55
CA GLN A 154 -12.19 -7.65 3.32
C GLN A 154 -11.06 -8.10 2.38
N THR A 155 -9.92 -7.41 2.42
CA THR A 155 -8.73 -7.80 1.65
C THR A 155 -8.07 -9.05 2.24
N MET A 156 -8.01 -9.17 3.57
CA MET A 156 -7.43 -10.32 4.28
C MET A 156 -8.29 -11.58 4.24
N LYS A 157 -9.63 -11.45 4.21
CA LYS A 157 -10.60 -12.56 4.29
C LYS A 157 -10.44 -13.67 3.26
N ASN A 158 -9.66 -13.45 2.20
CA ASN A 158 -9.51 -14.43 1.13
C ASN A 158 -8.62 -15.62 1.50
N GLN A 159 -7.83 -15.55 2.60
CA GLN A 159 -6.95 -16.63 3.03
C GLN A 159 -6.73 -16.61 4.56
N PRO A 160 -6.61 -17.78 5.22
CA PRO A 160 -6.03 -17.86 6.57
C PRO A 160 -4.65 -17.20 6.57
N LEU A 161 -4.36 -16.41 7.61
CA LEU A 161 -3.02 -15.85 7.74
C LEU A 161 -2.02 -16.94 8.12
N PRO A 162 -0.77 -16.87 7.63
CA PRO A 162 0.29 -17.70 8.17
C PRO A 162 0.56 -17.35 9.63
N GLU A 163 1.21 -18.25 10.37
CA GLU A 163 1.68 -17.94 11.72
C GLU A 163 2.64 -16.73 11.72
N PRO A 164 2.76 -15.99 12.84
CA PRO A 164 3.68 -14.86 12.94
C PRO A 164 5.11 -15.32 12.66
N ASN A 165 5.81 -14.59 11.79
CA ASN A 165 7.15 -15.01 11.40
C ASN A 165 8.18 -14.70 12.47
N GLU A 166 9.27 -15.47 12.50
CA GLU A 166 10.45 -15.12 13.29
C GLU A 166 11.21 -13.95 12.63
N GLY A 167 11.53 -12.94 13.44
CA GLY A 167 12.35 -11.81 12.99
C GLY A 167 13.79 -12.25 12.69
N THR A 168 14.40 -11.59 11.71
CA THR A 168 15.77 -11.87 11.28
C THR A 168 16.67 -10.65 11.46
N ASN A 169 17.97 -10.81 11.24
CA ASN A 169 18.93 -9.70 11.29
C ASN A 169 18.92 -8.82 10.02
N ASN A 170 18.06 -9.14 9.05
CA ASN A 170 17.91 -8.37 7.83
C ASN A 170 17.21 -7.03 8.08
N GLY A 171 17.48 -6.03 7.23
CA GLY A 171 16.86 -4.73 7.36
C GLY A 171 16.95 -3.83 6.14
N ALA A 172 16.70 -2.53 6.33
CA ALA A 172 16.55 -1.57 5.22
C ALA A 172 17.72 -1.54 4.22
N ASN A 173 18.95 -1.82 4.66
CA ASN A 173 20.12 -1.84 3.78
C ASN A 173 20.07 -2.97 2.74
N ASP A 174 19.32 -4.04 3.02
CA ASP A 174 19.14 -5.18 2.11
C ASP A 174 18.10 -4.87 1.01
N LEU A 175 17.32 -3.80 1.13
CA LEU A 175 16.29 -3.45 0.15
C LEU A 175 16.87 -2.86 -1.16
N VAL A 176 18.08 -2.27 -1.11
CA VAL A 176 18.80 -1.82 -2.31
C VAL A 176 19.05 -3.00 -3.25
N PRO A 177 19.83 -4.03 -2.85
CA PRO A 177 20.15 -5.13 -3.76
C PRO A 177 18.91 -5.92 -4.20
N ILE A 178 17.86 -6.00 -3.38
CA ILE A 178 16.57 -6.58 -3.79
C ILE A 178 15.99 -5.81 -4.99
N PHE A 179 15.78 -4.50 -4.86
CA PHE A 179 15.21 -3.68 -5.94
C PHE A 179 16.03 -3.77 -7.25
N LEU A 180 17.36 -3.80 -7.15
CA LEU A 180 18.23 -3.88 -8.32
C LEU A 180 17.96 -5.15 -9.14
N LYS A 181 17.55 -6.25 -8.49
CA LYS A 181 17.27 -7.54 -9.13
C LYS A 181 15.81 -7.72 -9.56
N CYS A 182 14.86 -7.11 -8.86
CA CYS A 182 13.43 -7.24 -9.16
C CYS A 182 13.10 -6.79 -10.59
N GLU A 183 12.65 -7.67 -11.47
CA GLU A 183 12.36 -7.33 -12.87
C GLU A 183 10.89 -6.97 -13.09
N LYS A 184 9.99 -7.46 -12.24
CA LYS A 184 8.56 -7.28 -12.44
C LYS A 184 8.05 -6.02 -11.73
N PRO A 185 7.08 -5.31 -12.33
CA PRO A 185 6.47 -4.14 -11.71
C PRO A 185 5.88 -4.40 -10.30
N ILE A 186 5.29 -5.57 -10.08
CA ILE A 186 4.74 -5.96 -8.77
C ILE A 186 5.80 -5.92 -7.67
N ASP A 187 6.99 -6.44 -7.95
CA ASP A 187 8.11 -6.48 -7.03
C ASP A 187 8.57 -5.06 -6.67
N TRP A 188 8.59 -4.14 -7.64
CA TRP A 188 8.97 -2.74 -7.39
C TRP A 188 8.00 -2.09 -6.40
N ILE A 189 6.71 -2.36 -6.54
CA ILE A 189 5.68 -1.84 -5.64
C ILE A 189 5.89 -2.39 -4.23
N THR A 190 6.05 -3.70 -4.09
CA THR A 190 6.26 -4.37 -2.80
C THR A 190 7.53 -3.84 -2.12
N VAL A 191 8.67 -3.78 -2.80
CA VAL A 191 9.93 -3.26 -2.24
C VAL A 191 9.78 -1.80 -1.79
N ALA A 192 9.13 -0.96 -2.60
CA ALA A 192 8.95 0.44 -2.28
C ALA A 192 8.01 0.64 -1.07
N ALA A 193 6.99 -0.21 -0.94
CA ALA A 193 6.04 -0.21 0.16
C ALA A 193 6.70 -0.65 1.47
N VAL A 194 7.38 -1.80 1.49
CA VAL A 194 8.04 -2.30 2.70
C VAL A 194 9.15 -1.37 3.18
N TRP A 195 9.87 -0.71 2.26
CA TRP A 195 10.86 0.29 2.64
C TRP A 195 10.22 1.46 3.40
N ARG A 196 9.10 1.98 2.89
CA ARG A 196 8.39 3.08 3.55
C ARG A 196 7.72 2.66 4.85
N LEU A 197 7.26 1.42 4.96
CA LEU A 197 6.76 0.86 6.22
C LEU A 197 7.88 0.70 7.24
N TRP A 198 9.06 0.23 6.82
CA TRP A 198 10.23 0.09 7.68
C TRP A 198 10.70 1.41 8.30
N GLU A 199 10.61 2.50 7.51
CA GLU A 199 11.03 3.85 7.90
C GLU A 199 9.89 4.70 8.49
N SER A 200 8.73 4.09 8.75
CA SER A 200 7.58 4.78 9.34
C SER A 200 7.72 4.94 10.86
N GLU A 201 6.76 5.66 11.46
CA GLU A 201 6.70 5.96 12.89
C GLU A 201 5.44 5.37 13.55
N TYR A 202 5.00 4.20 13.10
CA TYR A 202 3.84 3.50 13.71
C TYR A 202 4.19 2.94 15.10
N MET A 203 3.21 2.86 15.99
CA MET A 203 3.41 2.27 17.33
C MET A 203 3.72 0.78 17.26
N ARG A 204 3.11 0.05 16.32
CA ARG A 204 3.38 -1.39 16.08
C ARG A 204 4.54 -1.64 15.11
N LEU A 205 5.40 -0.65 14.87
CA LEU A 205 6.59 -0.77 14.02
C LEU A 205 7.49 -1.98 14.34
N PRO A 206 7.70 -2.41 15.61
CA PRO A 206 8.47 -3.62 15.89
C PRO A 206 7.90 -4.86 15.19
N GLY A 207 6.57 -5.02 15.16
CA GLY A 207 5.91 -6.09 14.45
C GLY A 207 6.08 -5.98 12.94
N PHE A 208 5.95 -4.76 12.39
CA PHE A 208 6.16 -4.55 10.95
C PHE A 208 7.58 -4.93 10.54
N LYS A 209 8.58 -4.52 11.34
CA LYS A 209 9.99 -4.86 11.10
C LYS A 209 10.25 -6.36 11.21
N ARG A 210 9.62 -7.06 12.15
CA ARG A 210 9.69 -8.53 12.25
C ARG A 210 9.27 -9.19 10.94
N GLU A 211 8.05 -8.89 10.47
CA GLU A 211 7.53 -9.49 9.24
C GLU A 211 8.33 -9.10 7.99
N ILE A 212 8.72 -7.82 7.88
CA ILE A 212 9.53 -7.36 6.74
C ILE A 212 10.93 -7.99 6.77
N SER A 213 11.57 -8.14 7.93
CA SER A 213 12.89 -8.77 8.03
C SER A 213 12.86 -10.23 7.58
N HIS A 214 11.79 -10.95 7.93
CA HIS A 214 11.57 -12.32 7.46
C HIS A 214 11.34 -12.37 5.93
N TRP A 215 10.51 -11.46 5.40
CA TRP A 215 10.33 -11.38 3.96
C TRP A 215 11.63 -11.08 3.22
N ILE A 216 12.48 -10.19 3.75
CA ILE A 216 13.81 -9.89 3.19
C ILE A 216 14.69 -11.15 3.18
N SER A 217 14.71 -11.95 4.24
CA SER A 217 15.54 -13.16 4.29
C SER A 217 15.16 -14.20 3.25
N ASN A 218 13.91 -14.15 2.76
CA ASN A 218 13.40 -15.04 1.72
C ASN A 218 13.68 -14.52 0.30
N GLN A 219 14.27 -13.32 0.15
CA GLN A 219 14.62 -12.77 -1.16
C GLN A 219 15.96 -13.33 -1.65
N ASN A 220 16.04 -13.63 -2.94
CA ASN A 220 17.27 -14.12 -3.56
C ASN A 220 18.28 -12.99 -3.79
N ILE A 221 19.12 -12.68 -2.79
CA ILE A 221 20.14 -11.63 -2.84
C ILE A 221 21.49 -12.21 -3.31
N THR A 222 21.61 -12.52 -4.59
CA THR A 222 22.93 -12.76 -5.22
C THR A 222 23.36 -11.52 -5.98
N GLN A 223 24.61 -11.08 -5.78
CA GLN A 223 25.14 -9.86 -6.37
C GLN A 223 25.18 -9.94 -7.90
N ASN A 224 24.58 -8.96 -8.57
CA ASN A 224 24.89 -8.64 -9.95
C ASN A 224 25.69 -7.33 -10.01
N GLY A 225 26.49 -7.21 -11.06
CA GLY A 225 27.50 -6.16 -11.24
C GLY A 225 26.95 -4.75 -11.20
N ASN A 226 27.89 -3.80 -11.13
CA ASN A 226 27.60 -2.38 -11.01
C ASN A 226 26.66 -1.89 -12.13
N PRO A 227 25.77 -0.93 -11.82
CA PRO A 227 24.96 -0.24 -12.83
C PRO A 227 25.84 0.31 -13.95
N ASP A 228 25.50 0.01 -15.19
CA ASP A 228 26.11 0.60 -16.38
C ASP A 228 25.18 1.71 -16.94
N GLY A 229 25.78 2.75 -17.51
CA GLY A 229 25.09 3.89 -18.11
C GLY A 229 25.20 5.22 -17.34
N SER A 230 24.90 6.32 -18.04
CA SER A 230 24.90 7.68 -17.50
C SER A 230 23.58 8.01 -16.80
N ASN A 231 23.66 8.81 -15.73
CA ASN A 231 22.48 9.28 -15.01
C ASN A 231 21.56 10.14 -15.90
N PRO A 232 20.25 9.82 -16.03
CA PRO A 232 19.34 10.60 -16.87
C PRO A 232 19.08 12.02 -16.31
N ASP A 233 19.25 13.04 -17.16
CA ASP A 233 19.13 14.45 -16.78
C ASP A 233 17.78 14.80 -16.15
N ASN A 234 16.68 14.26 -16.71
CA ASN A 234 15.33 14.45 -16.20
C ASN A 234 15.14 13.91 -14.77
N MET A 235 15.71 12.74 -14.46
CA MET A 235 15.63 12.11 -13.14
C MET A 235 16.55 12.81 -12.13
N VAL A 236 17.75 13.21 -12.54
CA VAL A 236 18.66 14.02 -11.72
C VAL A 236 18.00 15.36 -11.38
N LYS A 237 17.36 16.01 -12.36
CA LYS A 237 16.60 17.24 -12.15
C LYS A 237 15.44 17.01 -11.19
N PHE A 238 14.61 15.99 -11.42
CA PHE A 238 13.49 15.67 -10.54
C PHE A 238 13.92 15.40 -9.10
N ARG A 239 15.04 14.71 -8.90
CA ARG A 239 15.59 14.44 -7.56
C ARG A 239 15.99 15.72 -6.82
N LYS A 240 16.55 16.70 -7.53
CA LYS A 240 17.04 17.96 -6.96
C LYS A 240 15.91 18.98 -6.74
N GLU A 241 15.02 19.10 -7.71
CA GLU A 241 14.09 20.23 -7.83
C GLU A 241 12.62 19.82 -7.80
N GLY A 242 12.31 18.52 -7.87
CA GLY A 242 10.95 18.04 -8.07
C GLY A 242 10.43 18.36 -9.47
N GLY A 243 9.16 18.78 -9.55
CA GLY A 243 8.51 19.13 -10.81
C GLY A 243 7.62 18.03 -11.38
N ASN A 244 7.15 18.24 -12.61
CA ASN A 244 6.04 17.48 -13.20
C ASN A 244 6.46 16.22 -13.98
N TYR A 245 7.70 15.73 -13.83
CA TYR A 245 8.19 14.58 -14.62
C TYR A 245 7.29 13.34 -14.47
N PHE A 246 7.03 12.91 -13.23
CA PHE A 246 6.15 11.76 -12.96
C PHE A 246 4.66 12.06 -13.20
N VAL A 247 4.27 13.33 -13.15
CA VAL A 247 2.90 13.75 -13.48
C VAL A 247 2.62 13.52 -14.96
N LYS A 248 3.53 13.94 -15.84
CA LYS A 248 3.41 13.74 -17.30
C LYS A 248 3.38 12.25 -17.66
N LEU A 249 4.27 11.44 -17.08
CA LEU A 249 4.27 10.00 -17.29
C LEU A 249 2.94 9.36 -16.85
N ALA A 250 2.38 9.81 -15.73
CA ALA A 250 1.07 9.33 -15.28
C ALA A 250 -0.06 9.77 -16.21
N GLU A 251 -0.04 11.00 -16.73
CA GLU A 251 -1.00 11.49 -17.73
C GLU A 251 -0.96 10.60 -18.99
N ASP A 252 0.24 10.32 -19.50
CA ASP A 252 0.44 9.44 -20.66
C ASP A 252 -0.13 8.03 -20.39
N ILE A 253 0.11 7.46 -19.20
CA ILE A 253 -0.46 6.17 -18.80
C ILE A 253 -2.00 6.22 -18.80
N THR A 254 -2.62 7.26 -18.25
CA THR A 254 -4.10 7.37 -18.20
C THR A 254 -4.74 7.54 -19.57
N GLN A 255 -4.00 8.03 -20.55
CA GLN A 255 -4.45 8.20 -21.94
C GLN A 255 -4.13 6.99 -22.83
N SER A 256 -3.32 6.06 -22.33
CA SER A 256 -2.94 4.83 -23.03
C SER A 256 -3.98 3.70 -22.85
N LYS A 257 -3.76 2.57 -23.54
CA LYS A 257 -4.56 1.34 -23.37
C LYS A 257 -3.81 0.35 -22.47
N GLY A 258 -4.55 -0.60 -21.88
CA GLY A 258 -3.98 -1.70 -21.12
C GLY A 258 -4.08 -1.51 -19.60
N ASN A 259 -3.10 -2.03 -18.87
CA ASN A 259 -3.11 -2.14 -17.40
C ASN A 259 -2.79 -0.78 -16.71
N ILE A 260 -3.71 0.18 -16.86
CA ILE A 260 -3.54 1.58 -16.40
C ILE A 260 -3.31 1.64 -14.88
N VAL A 261 -4.13 0.93 -14.10
CA VAL A 261 -4.11 0.99 -12.63
C VAL A 261 -2.76 0.51 -12.11
N GLU A 262 -2.35 -0.66 -12.56
CA GLU A 262 -1.10 -1.29 -12.22
C GLU A 262 0.08 -0.39 -12.56
N ARG A 263 0.10 0.16 -13.77
CA ARG A 263 1.17 1.05 -14.25
C ARG A 263 1.29 2.32 -13.44
N LEU A 264 0.18 2.92 -13.00
CA LEU A 264 0.22 4.09 -12.12
C LEU A 264 0.83 3.75 -10.75
N ILE A 265 0.56 2.55 -10.22
CA ILE A 265 1.08 2.11 -8.92
C ILE A 265 2.59 1.82 -9.03
N ALA A 266 3.04 1.11 -10.06
CA ALA A 266 4.48 0.91 -10.29
C ALA A 266 5.22 2.21 -10.59
N LEU A 267 4.60 3.14 -11.33
CA LEU A 267 5.20 4.45 -11.59
C LEU A 267 5.44 5.21 -10.28
N GLU A 268 4.50 5.14 -9.32
CA GLU A 268 4.69 5.75 -8.00
C GLU A 268 5.82 5.08 -7.20
N ALA A 269 5.97 3.76 -7.29
CA ALA A 269 7.08 3.05 -6.68
C ALA A 269 8.43 3.51 -7.26
N LEU A 270 8.54 3.59 -8.59
CA LEU A 270 9.74 4.08 -9.27
C LEU A 270 10.04 5.55 -8.93
N ARG A 271 9.01 6.39 -8.80
CA ARG A 271 9.15 7.77 -8.31
C ARG A 271 9.83 7.84 -6.94
N PHE A 272 9.49 6.93 -6.04
CA PHE A 272 10.18 6.84 -4.75
C PHE A 272 11.63 6.44 -4.89
N PHE A 273 11.94 5.45 -5.74
CA PHE A 273 13.32 5.02 -5.94
C PHE A 273 14.21 6.11 -6.56
N VAL A 274 13.69 7.01 -7.40
CA VAL A 274 14.47 8.16 -7.89
C VAL A 274 14.97 9.04 -6.74
N LYS A 275 14.14 9.23 -5.69
CA LYS A 275 14.51 10.02 -4.52
C LYS A 275 15.38 9.22 -3.54
N LYS A 276 15.10 7.93 -3.40
CA LYS A 276 15.67 7.07 -2.35
C LYS A 276 17.01 6.43 -2.71
N MET A 277 17.18 5.98 -3.95
CA MET A 277 18.36 5.19 -4.36
C MET A 277 19.65 6.03 -4.42
N PRO A 278 20.83 5.40 -4.27
CA PRO A 278 22.10 6.03 -4.64
C PRO A 278 22.06 6.60 -6.06
N ILE A 279 22.78 7.70 -6.31
CA ILE A 279 22.72 8.37 -7.62
C ILE A 279 23.16 7.45 -8.76
N ASP A 280 24.16 6.59 -8.51
CA ASP A 280 24.69 5.65 -9.51
C ASP A 280 23.69 4.54 -9.88
N CYS A 281 22.61 4.37 -9.11
CA CYS A 281 21.54 3.41 -9.41
C CYS A 281 20.41 4.01 -10.27
N LEU A 282 20.44 5.31 -10.59
CA LEU A 282 19.42 5.95 -11.41
C LEU A 282 19.28 5.39 -12.84
N PRO A 283 20.34 4.93 -13.53
CA PRO A 283 20.20 4.30 -14.85
C PRO A 283 19.29 3.07 -14.79
N ILE A 284 19.37 2.26 -13.72
CA ILE A 284 18.51 1.09 -13.52
C ILE A 284 17.05 1.50 -13.31
N VAL A 285 16.80 2.53 -12.49
CA VAL A 285 15.44 3.05 -12.31
C VAL A 285 14.88 3.58 -13.64
N SER A 286 15.71 4.23 -14.45
CA SER A 286 15.33 4.72 -15.78
C SER A 286 14.91 3.60 -16.72
N ASN A 287 15.69 2.51 -16.75
CA ASN A 287 15.38 1.35 -17.58
C ASN A 287 14.04 0.72 -17.19
N LYS A 288 13.74 0.66 -15.88
CA LYS A 288 12.44 0.18 -15.37
C LYS A 288 11.29 1.13 -15.74
N ILE A 289 11.51 2.45 -15.74
CA ILE A 289 10.51 3.42 -16.23
C ILE A 289 10.26 3.21 -17.72
N ASN A 290 11.30 3.10 -18.53
CA ASN A 290 11.14 2.87 -19.98
C ASN A 290 10.39 1.57 -20.25
N PHE A 291 10.75 0.48 -19.56
CA PHE A 291 10.03 -0.79 -19.63
C PHE A 291 8.53 -0.64 -19.29
N LEU A 292 8.21 0.16 -18.27
CA LEU A 292 6.83 0.43 -17.86
C LEU A 292 6.04 1.26 -18.89
N MET A 293 6.73 2.16 -19.58
CA MET A 293 6.11 3.02 -20.61
C MET A 293 5.90 2.26 -21.92
N ASP A 294 6.81 1.36 -22.28
CA ASP A 294 6.78 0.59 -23.53
C ASP A 294 5.81 -0.62 -23.48
N ASN A 295 5.63 -1.24 -22.31
CA ASN A 295 4.80 -2.44 -22.16
C ASN A 295 3.38 -2.10 -21.67
N ASN A 296 2.41 -2.16 -22.57
CA ASN A 296 1.00 -1.93 -22.24
C ASN A 296 0.24 -3.21 -21.83
N GLU A 297 0.84 -4.41 -21.95
CA GLU A 297 0.11 -5.70 -21.86
C GLU A 297 0.64 -6.69 -20.80
N SER A 298 1.84 -6.50 -20.24
CA SER A 298 2.49 -7.49 -19.37
C SER A 298 2.47 -7.07 -17.89
N TRP A 299 1.57 -7.68 -17.12
CA TRP A 299 1.48 -7.61 -15.67
C TRP A 299 1.28 -9.00 -15.07
#